data_AF-A0A7C9J9E7-F1
#
_entry.id   AF-A0A7C9J9E7-F1
#
_cell.length_a   1.000
_cell.length_b   1.000
_cell.length_c   1.000
_cell.angle_alpha   90.00
_cell.angle_beta   90.00
_cell.angle_gamma   90.00
#
_symmetry.space_group_name_H-M   'P 1'
#
loop_
_entity.id
_entity.type
_entity.pdbx_description
1 polymer ?
#
loop_
_entity_poly.entity_id
_entity_poly.type
_entity_poly.pdbx_seq_one_letter_code
_entity_poly.pdbx_strand_id
1 'polypeptide(L)'
;MGRPQRVEQGPDRPVGQRWRDWQDRRAAAVERGGHRLGEGGTWRQDECVHRTIDHLVRVAGPVPESGEGGVELRVFRIPMVVRFRGQTAREGILIRGPHGWGEFSPFPEYGPAECARWLACAREAAFEGWPEPVRAVVPVNTTVPAVGPGKAAAMVRASGCATAKVKVAEAGQTLADDLARVEAVRDALGPGGKVRVDANGGWDVDDAVRAIKELDRFALEYVEQPCATLDELARVRRRVDVPVAADESIRRAEDPLKVRAAGAADIAVVKVQPLGGVASALRVVEACGLPAVVSSAVETSVGLAAGLALAAALPELPYACGLGTMSLLAGDVVADPLAEEQGVLRVRRPEVDEDALARFEIESPEWIRRMEGAAA
;
A
#
# COMPACT_ATOMS: atom_id res chain seq x y z
N MET A 1 -32.32 41.58 10.71
CA MET A 1 -31.48 40.59 11.45
C MET A 1 -32.09 39.21 11.24
N GLY A 2 -31.66 38.49 10.20
CA GLY A 2 -32.13 37.14 9.90
C GLY A 2 -31.33 36.12 10.71
N ARG A 3 -32.01 35.25 11.46
CA ARG A 3 -31.37 34.11 12.14
C ARG A 3 -30.83 33.14 11.08
N PRO A 4 -29.58 32.67 11.18
CA PRO A 4 -29.09 31.63 10.28
C PRO A 4 -29.81 30.31 10.57
N GLN A 5 -30.31 29.66 9.51
CA GLN A 5 -30.88 28.32 9.57
C GLN A 5 -29.79 27.33 10.03
N ARG A 6 -30.10 26.54 11.05
CA ARG A 6 -29.29 25.38 11.44
C ARG A 6 -29.33 24.38 10.29
N VAL A 7 -28.17 24.05 9.73
CA VAL A 7 -27.99 22.84 8.94
C VAL A 7 -28.08 21.68 9.94
N GLU A 8 -29.17 20.91 9.88
CA GLU A 8 -29.30 19.67 10.63
C GLU A 8 -28.27 18.67 10.09
N GLN A 9 -27.23 18.40 10.90
CA GLN A 9 -26.34 17.26 10.67
C GLN A 9 -27.14 16.00 10.99
N GLY A 10 -27.41 15.18 9.97
CA GLY A 10 -28.00 13.86 10.15
C GLY A 10 -27.13 12.96 11.06
N PRO A 11 -27.69 11.84 11.56
CA PRO A 11 -26.98 10.99 12.51
C PRO A 11 -25.65 10.49 11.93
N ASP A 12 -24.60 10.62 12.73
CA ASP A 12 -23.23 10.24 12.38
C ASP A 12 -23.16 8.73 12.15
N ARG A 13 -23.02 8.31 10.89
CA ARG A 13 -23.04 6.89 10.50
C ARG A 13 -21.74 6.19 10.94
N PRO A 14 -21.80 4.92 11.40
CA PRO A 14 -20.59 4.15 11.71
C PRO A 14 -19.61 4.14 10.53
N VAL A 15 -18.31 4.29 10.79
CA VAL A 15 -17.25 4.36 9.76
C VAL A 15 -17.30 3.19 8.79
N GLY A 16 -17.55 1.98 9.30
CA GLY A 16 -17.67 0.77 8.49
C GLY A 16 -18.86 0.76 7.52
N GLN A 17 -19.87 1.61 7.74
CA GLN A 17 -21.03 1.76 6.87
C GLN A 17 -20.75 2.75 5.73
N ARG A 18 -19.93 3.78 5.95
CA ARG A 18 -19.66 4.84 4.95
C ARG A 18 -18.98 4.31 3.68
N TRP A 19 -17.99 3.43 3.82
CA TRP A 19 -17.31 2.87 2.65
C TRP A 19 -18.13 1.76 1.98
N ARG A 20 -18.94 0.99 2.74
CA ARG A 20 -19.89 0.03 2.15
C ARG A 20 -20.93 0.75 1.29
N ASP A 21 -21.52 1.83 1.81
CA ASP A 21 -22.45 2.67 1.06
C ASP A 21 -21.80 3.24 -0.22
N TRP A 22 -20.51 3.61 -0.16
CA TRP A 22 -19.76 4.05 -1.34
C TRP A 22 -19.57 2.89 -2.34
N GLN A 23 -19.29 1.67 -1.86
CA GLN A 23 -19.18 0.49 -2.72
C GLN A 23 -20.50 0.12 -3.37
N ASP A 24 -21.62 0.18 -2.65
CA ASP A 24 -22.94 -0.10 -3.21
C ASP A 24 -23.31 0.91 -4.30
N ARG A 25 -23.02 2.21 -4.07
CA ARG A 25 -23.18 3.25 -5.08
C ARG A 25 -22.31 3.02 -6.31
N ARG A 26 -21.06 2.60 -6.10
CA ARG A 26 -20.10 2.24 -7.15
C ARG A 26 -20.60 1.06 -7.97
N ALA A 27 -21.00 -0.04 -7.33
CA ALA A 27 -21.53 -1.23 -8.00
C ALA A 27 -22.77 -0.88 -8.85
N ALA A 28 -23.70 -0.11 -8.30
CA ALA A 28 -24.87 0.37 -9.02
C ALA A 28 -24.53 1.32 -10.19
N ALA A 29 -23.44 2.09 -10.12
CA ALA A 29 -22.99 2.94 -11.22
C ALA A 29 -22.40 2.10 -12.38
N VAL A 30 -21.63 1.06 -12.06
CA VAL A 30 -21.11 0.10 -13.06
C VAL A 30 -22.25 -0.62 -13.77
N GLU A 31 -23.25 -1.11 -13.03
CA GLU A 31 -24.44 -1.78 -13.62
C GLU A 31 -25.29 -0.86 -14.51
N ARG A 32 -25.32 0.44 -14.22
CA ARG A 32 -25.99 1.43 -15.08
C ARG A 32 -25.20 1.79 -16.33
N GLY A 33 -23.87 1.56 -16.33
CA GLY A 33 -22.95 1.86 -17.43
C GLY A 33 -22.66 0.69 -18.38
N GLY A 34 -23.05 -0.55 -18.06
CA GLY A 34 -22.81 -1.73 -18.88
C GLY A 34 -23.89 -2.82 -18.72
N HIS A 35 -24.42 -3.30 -19.86
CA HIS A 35 -25.36 -4.41 -20.09
C HIS A 35 -26.01 -5.11 -18.88
N ARG A 36 -27.36 -5.08 -18.82
CA ARG A 36 -28.18 -5.90 -17.91
C ARG A 36 -27.73 -7.37 -17.92
N LEU A 37 -27.29 -7.87 -16.76
CA LEU A 37 -27.23 -9.31 -16.50
C LEU A 37 -28.63 -9.79 -16.10
N GLY A 38 -29.04 -10.92 -16.68
CA GLY A 38 -30.38 -11.49 -16.54
C GLY A 38 -30.75 -11.88 -15.11
N GLU A 39 -32.06 -11.81 -14.84
CA GLU A 39 -32.69 -12.08 -13.54
C GLU A 39 -32.48 -13.53 -13.07
N GLY A 40 -32.25 -13.70 -11.75
CA GLY A 40 -32.55 -14.94 -11.05
C GLY A 40 -31.40 -15.56 -10.25
N GLY A 41 -31.26 -15.17 -8.98
CA GLY A 41 -30.46 -15.91 -8.01
C GLY A 41 -30.21 -15.14 -6.72
N THR A 42 -30.86 -15.56 -5.63
CA THR A 42 -30.51 -15.11 -4.27
C THR A 42 -29.22 -15.79 -3.80
N TRP A 43 -28.17 -15.01 -3.52
CA TRP A 43 -26.84 -15.50 -3.13
C TRP A 43 -26.70 -15.70 -1.61
N ARG A 44 -26.05 -16.78 -1.18
CA ARG A 44 -25.60 -16.98 0.21
C ARG A 44 -24.30 -16.20 0.46
N GLN A 45 -24.17 -15.59 1.65
CA GLN A 45 -23.10 -14.66 2.01
C GLN A 45 -21.67 -15.20 1.80
N ASP A 46 -21.44 -16.50 1.97
CA ASP A 46 -20.09 -17.10 1.91
C ASP A 46 -19.58 -17.39 0.48
N GLU A 47 -20.47 -17.57 -0.51
CA GLU A 47 -20.10 -17.74 -1.92
C GLU A 47 -19.91 -16.40 -2.66
N CYS A 48 -20.41 -15.31 -2.08
CA CYS A 48 -20.35 -13.98 -2.68
C CYS A 48 -18.91 -13.41 -2.68
N VAL A 49 -18.09 -13.75 -1.68
CA VAL A 49 -16.74 -13.17 -1.52
C VAL A 49 -15.73 -13.76 -2.52
N HIS A 50 -15.80 -15.09 -2.75
CA HIS A 50 -14.86 -15.78 -3.64
C HIS A 50 -15.07 -15.47 -5.12
N ARG A 51 -16.33 -15.34 -5.59
CA ARG A 51 -16.60 -14.98 -7.00
C ARG A 51 -16.45 -13.48 -7.28
N THR A 52 -16.51 -12.62 -6.26
CA THR A 52 -16.37 -11.16 -6.46
C THR A 52 -14.93 -10.75 -6.76
N ILE A 53 -13.91 -11.47 -6.29
CA ILE A 53 -12.51 -11.17 -6.61
C ILE A 53 -12.22 -11.52 -8.08
N ASP A 54 -12.58 -12.73 -8.54
CA ASP A 54 -12.41 -13.14 -9.94
C ASP A 54 -13.29 -12.33 -10.92
N HIS A 55 -14.50 -11.93 -10.50
CA HIS A 55 -15.38 -11.14 -11.36
C HIS A 55 -14.93 -9.67 -11.49
N LEU A 56 -14.24 -9.12 -10.47
CA LEU A 56 -13.68 -7.76 -10.51
C LEU A 56 -12.30 -7.69 -11.18
N VAL A 57 -11.54 -8.80 -11.20
CA VAL A 57 -10.36 -8.94 -12.09
C VAL A 57 -10.79 -8.87 -13.57
N ARG A 58 -12.03 -9.26 -13.90
CA ARG A 58 -12.61 -9.21 -15.26
C ARG A 58 -13.20 -7.85 -15.67
N VAL A 59 -13.09 -6.79 -14.87
CA VAL A 59 -13.54 -5.43 -15.26
C VAL A 59 -12.40 -4.59 -15.85
N ALA A 60 -11.26 -5.22 -16.18
CA ALA A 60 -10.32 -4.64 -17.13
C ALA A 60 -10.90 -4.74 -18.56
N GLY A 61 -11.93 -3.95 -18.86
CA GLY A 61 -12.26 -3.64 -20.24
C GLY A 61 -11.06 -2.95 -20.92
N PRO A 62 -10.95 -3.01 -22.26
CA PRO A 62 -9.83 -2.44 -22.99
C PRO A 62 -9.57 -0.99 -22.55
N VAL A 63 -8.30 -0.60 -22.45
CA VAL A 63 -7.93 0.81 -22.31
C VAL A 63 -8.46 1.53 -23.56
N PRO A 64 -9.29 2.59 -23.43
CA PRO A 64 -9.77 3.34 -24.59
C PRO A 64 -8.58 3.81 -25.44
N GLU A 65 -8.68 3.62 -26.75
CA GLU A 65 -7.62 4.01 -27.71
C GLU A 65 -7.28 5.50 -27.58
N SER A 66 -6.00 5.83 -27.79
CA SER A 66 -5.47 7.19 -27.81
C SER A 66 -5.96 7.96 -29.05
N GLY A 67 -7.11 8.64 -28.92
CA GLY A 67 -7.72 9.54 -29.90
C GLY A 67 -8.81 10.40 -29.26
N GLU A 68 -9.20 11.52 -29.89
CA GLU A 68 -10.01 12.62 -29.30
C GLU A 68 -11.08 12.18 -28.28
N GLY A 69 -10.74 12.34 -26.99
CA GLY A 69 -11.45 11.77 -25.83
C GLY A 69 -10.62 10.75 -25.02
N GLY A 70 -9.41 10.43 -25.48
CA GLY A 70 -8.57 9.32 -25.04
C GLY A 70 -7.93 9.45 -23.66
N VAL A 71 -7.47 8.31 -23.14
CA VAL A 71 -6.75 8.20 -21.87
C VAL A 71 -5.35 8.75 -22.04
N GLU A 72 -4.98 9.77 -21.24
CA GLU A 72 -3.61 10.28 -21.22
C GLU A 72 -2.72 9.30 -20.43
N LEU A 73 -1.65 8.84 -21.06
CA LEU A 73 -0.66 7.91 -20.50
C LEU A 73 0.72 8.58 -20.57
N ARG A 74 1.41 8.64 -19.42
CA ARG A 74 2.75 9.24 -19.31
C ARG A 74 3.66 8.29 -18.55
N VAL A 75 4.78 7.87 -19.15
CA VAL A 75 5.71 6.94 -18.50
C VAL A 75 6.78 7.72 -17.76
N PHE A 76 7.06 7.36 -16.52
CA PHE A 76 8.09 8.01 -15.70
C PHE A 76 9.20 7.05 -15.30
N ARG A 77 10.36 7.63 -15.01
CA ARG A 77 11.52 6.99 -14.38
C ARG A 77 12.21 7.95 -13.43
N ILE A 78 12.05 7.70 -12.12
CA ILE A 78 12.62 8.52 -11.06
C ILE A 78 13.78 7.76 -10.40
N PRO A 79 15.01 8.31 -10.35
CA PRO A 79 16.10 7.69 -9.61
C PRO A 79 15.78 7.54 -8.12
N MET A 80 16.23 6.45 -7.50
CA MET A 80 16.13 6.27 -6.06
C MET A 80 17.36 6.85 -5.35
N VAL A 81 17.19 7.43 -4.16
CA VAL A 81 18.32 7.98 -3.37
C VAL A 81 19.19 6.88 -2.76
N VAL A 82 18.65 5.67 -2.65
CA VAL A 82 19.30 4.45 -2.17
C VAL A 82 18.72 3.26 -2.91
N ARG A 83 19.51 2.19 -3.04
CA ARG A 83 18.99 0.92 -3.56
C ARG A 83 17.90 0.40 -2.63
N PHE A 84 16.75 0.03 -3.19
CA PHE A 84 15.62 -0.52 -2.45
C PHE A 84 15.02 -1.69 -3.23
N ARG A 85 14.90 -2.86 -2.59
CA ARG A 85 14.45 -4.12 -3.23
C ARG A 85 15.17 -4.37 -4.57
N GLY A 86 16.50 -4.22 -4.56
CA GLY A 86 17.34 -4.41 -5.75
C GLY A 86 17.28 -3.30 -6.81
N GLN A 87 16.36 -2.34 -6.72
CA GLN A 87 16.16 -1.28 -7.72
C GLN A 87 16.94 0.00 -7.39
N THR A 88 17.30 0.73 -8.44
CA THR A 88 17.98 2.04 -8.36
C THR A 88 17.17 3.17 -9.00
N ALA A 89 16.04 2.83 -9.63
CA ALA A 89 15.06 3.77 -10.16
C ALA A 89 13.67 3.18 -9.96
N ARG A 90 12.67 4.06 -9.84
CA ARG A 90 11.25 3.72 -9.81
C ARG A 90 10.62 4.11 -11.13
N GLU A 91 9.94 3.16 -11.75
CA GLU A 91 9.30 3.33 -13.04
C GLU A 91 7.83 2.92 -12.99
N GLY A 92 7.02 3.52 -13.87
CA GLY A 92 5.60 3.25 -14.00
C GLY A 92 4.93 4.15 -15.02
N ILE A 93 3.60 4.03 -15.12
CA ILE A 93 2.73 4.82 -15.98
C ILE A 93 1.77 5.63 -15.11
N LEU A 94 1.65 6.92 -15.40
CA LEU A 94 0.55 7.75 -14.92
C LEU A 94 -0.59 7.70 -15.93
N ILE A 95 -1.81 7.47 -15.42
CA ILE A 95 -3.04 7.35 -16.20
C ILE A 95 -3.97 8.48 -15.78
N ARG A 96 -4.39 9.34 -16.71
CA ARG A 96 -5.36 10.40 -16.42
C ARG A 96 -6.78 9.95 -16.74
N GLY A 97 -7.69 10.22 -15.81
CA GLY A 97 -9.13 10.05 -15.99
C GLY A 97 -9.92 11.20 -15.37
N PRO A 98 -11.27 11.11 -15.39
CA PRO A 98 -12.16 12.17 -14.91
C PRO A 98 -12.05 12.45 -13.40
N HIS A 99 -11.56 11.48 -12.62
CA HIS A 99 -11.29 11.68 -11.19
C HIS A 99 -9.85 12.13 -10.92
N GLY A 100 -9.04 12.34 -11.97
CA GLY A 100 -7.65 12.80 -11.94
C GLY A 100 -6.67 11.69 -12.29
N TRP A 101 -5.47 11.71 -11.72
CA TRP A 101 -4.42 10.74 -12.03
C TRP A 101 -4.48 9.46 -11.18
N GLY A 102 -4.05 8.35 -11.76
CA GLY A 102 -3.73 7.07 -11.12
C GLY A 102 -2.36 6.55 -11.57
N GLU A 103 -1.74 5.68 -10.78
CA GLU A 103 -0.39 5.18 -11.04
C GLU A 103 -0.38 3.65 -11.22
N PHE A 104 0.20 3.19 -12.32
CA PHE A 104 0.48 1.79 -12.59
C PHE A 104 1.99 1.56 -12.54
N SER A 105 2.48 0.97 -11.45
CA SER A 105 3.94 0.82 -11.23
C SER A 105 4.36 -0.56 -10.70
N PRO A 106 3.92 -1.69 -11.25
CA PRO A 106 4.36 -3.00 -10.76
C PRO A 106 5.90 -3.17 -10.84
N PHE A 107 6.50 -3.69 -9.78
CA PHE A 107 7.92 -4.06 -9.78
C PHE A 107 8.26 -5.09 -10.87
N PRO A 108 9.51 -5.12 -11.38
CA PRO A 108 9.88 -5.91 -12.56
C PRO A 108 9.58 -7.41 -12.45
N GLU A 109 9.59 -7.99 -11.24
CA GLU A 109 9.36 -9.41 -11.02
C GLU A 109 7.91 -9.87 -11.24
N TYR A 110 6.94 -8.96 -11.30
CA TYR A 110 5.53 -9.32 -11.43
C TYR A 110 5.14 -9.62 -12.87
N GLY A 111 4.53 -10.79 -13.08
CA GLY A 111 3.92 -11.19 -14.34
C GLY A 111 2.57 -10.51 -14.62
N PRO A 112 1.99 -10.72 -15.82
CA PRO A 112 0.75 -10.05 -16.25
C PRO A 112 -0.42 -10.22 -15.27
N ALA A 113 -0.66 -11.44 -14.77
CA ALA A 113 -1.76 -11.72 -13.84
C ALA A 113 -1.63 -10.98 -12.50
N GLU A 114 -0.41 -10.80 -11.99
CA GLU A 114 -0.19 -9.97 -10.79
C GLU A 114 -0.34 -8.49 -11.14
N CYS A 115 0.18 -8.04 -12.29
CA CYS A 115 0.07 -6.66 -12.76
C CYS A 115 -1.39 -6.23 -13.01
N ALA A 116 -2.31 -7.15 -13.30
CA ALA A 116 -3.74 -6.82 -13.49
C ALA A 116 -4.34 -6.10 -12.27
N ARG A 117 -3.95 -6.50 -11.05
CA ARG A 117 -4.38 -5.79 -9.82
C ARG A 117 -3.78 -4.40 -9.73
N TRP A 118 -2.51 -4.23 -10.09
CA TRP A 118 -1.87 -2.92 -10.13
C TRP A 118 -2.58 -1.98 -11.11
N LEU A 119 -2.98 -2.49 -12.28
CA LEU A 119 -3.73 -1.73 -13.27
C LEU A 119 -5.14 -1.38 -12.77
N ALA A 120 -5.83 -2.32 -12.13
CA ALA A 120 -7.14 -2.07 -11.51
C ALA A 120 -7.07 -0.93 -10.48
N CYS A 121 -6.02 -0.88 -9.66
CA CYS A 121 -5.79 0.21 -8.72
C CYS A 121 -5.59 1.57 -9.43
N ALA A 122 -4.76 1.59 -10.48
CA ALA A 122 -4.52 2.81 -11.26
C ALA A 122 -5.82 3.34 -11.89
N ARG A 123 -6.65 2.43 -12.43
CA ARG A 123 -7.95 2.77 -13.02
C ARG A 123 -8.95 3.26 -11.98
N GLU A 124 -9.06 2.61 -10.83
CA GLU A 124 -9.95 3.07 -9.76
C GLU A 124 -9.59 4.51 -9.35
N ALA A 125 -8.30 4.79 -9.15
CA ALA A 125 -7.82 6.13 -8.83
C ALA A 125 -8.20 7.16 -9.92
N ALA A 126 -8.00 6.83 -11.21
CA ALA A 126 -8.19 7.76 -12.31
C ALA A 126 -9.66 7.94 -12.75
N PHE A 127 -10.49 6.91 -12.68
CA PHE A 127 -11.82 6.88 -13.30
C PHE A 127 -12.99 6.76 -12.31
N GLU A 128 -12.73 6.37 -11.06
CA GLU A 128 -13.81 6.08 -10.09
C GLU A 128 -13.68 6.92 -8.81
N GLY A 129 -12.44 7.24 -8.41
CA GLY A 129 -12.14 7.90 -7.14
C GLY A 129 -12.16 6.94 -5.95
N TRP A 130 -12.23 7.50 -4.75
CA TRP A 130 -12.11 6.76 -3.49
C TRP A 130 -13.27 7.07 -2.53
N PRO A 131 -13.49 6.24 -1.49
CA PRO A 131 -14.42 6.57 -0.42
C PRO A 131 -14.06 7.87 0.28
N GLU A 132 -15.08 8.54 0.83
CA GLU A 132 -14.88 9.74 1.65
C GLU A 132 -14.03 9.39 2.88
N PRO A 133 -12.95 10.15 3.17
CA PRO A 133 -12.12 9.90 4.32
C PRO A 133 -12.87 10.13 5.64
N VAL A 134 -12.53 9.36 6.66
CA VAL A 134 -13.01 9.56 8.04
C VAL A 134 -12.01 10.29 8.92
N ARG A 135 -10.85 10.66 8.36
CA ARG A 135 -9.79 11.44 9.00
C ARG A 135 -9.07 12.32 7.98
N ALA A 136 -8.66 13.50 8.41
CA ALA A 136 -7.92 14.45 7.56
C ALA A 136 -6.40 14.24 7.57
N VAL A 137 -5.89 13.46 8.53
CA VAL A 137 -4.46 13.25 8.75
C VAL A 137 -4.22 11.77 9.05
N VAL A 138 -3.13 11.22 8.52
CA VAL A 138 -2.71 9.83 8.71
C VAL A 138 -1.32 9.80 9.34
N PRO A 139 -1.13 9.12 10.49
CA PRO A 139 0.20 8.92 11.06
C PRO A 139 1.03 7.99 10.19
N VAL A 140 2.31 8.29 10.01
CA VAL A 140 3.23 7.50 9.18
C VAL A 140 4.49 7.11 9.92
N ASN A 141 5.10 5.99 9.49
CA ASN A 141 6.44 5.61 9.91
C ASN A 141 7.47 6.06 8.87
N THR A 142 8.69 6.33 9.33
CA THR A 142 9.84 6.43 8.43
C THR A 142 10.24 5.04 7.94
N THR A 143 10.65 4.94 6.68
CA THR A 143 11.18 3.69 6.11
C THR A 143 12.70 3.77 6.04
N VAL A 144 13.38 2.83 6.70
CA VAL A 144 14.85 2.79 6.80
C VAL A 144 15.36 1.61 5.97
N PRO A 145 15.98 1.86 4.80
CA PRO A 145 16.55 0.82 3.95
C PRO A 145 17.79 0.16 4.58
N ALA A 146 18.36 -0.83 3.89
CA ALA A 146 19.52 -1.58 4.34
C ALA A 146 20.84 -0.77 4.22
N VAL A 147 20.92 0.33 4.98
CA VAL A 147 22.07 1.26 5.04
C VAL A 147 22.86 1.08 6.34
N GLY A 148 24.04 1.71 6.43
CA GLY A 148 24.81 1.71 7.68
C GLY A 148 24.10 2.44 8.84
N PRO A 149 24.45 2.12 10.10
CA PRO A 149 23.75 2.61 11.30
C PRO A 149 23.71 4.14 11.42
N GLY A 150 24.79 4.84 11.09
CA GLY A 150 24.82 6.31 11.13
C GLY A 150 23.83 6.95 10.16
N LYS A 151 23.70 6.41 8.94
CA LYS A 151 22.72 6.89 7.96
C LYS A 151 21.30 6.54 8.38
N ALA A 152 21.08 5.34 8.93
CA ALA A 152 19.79 4.93 9.48
C ALA A 152 19.30 5.88 10.58
N ALA A 153 20.16 6.19 11.56
CA ALA A 153 19.85 7.13 12.62
C ALA A 153 19.56 8.55 12.09
N ALA A 154 20.33 9.02 11.09
CA ALA A 154 20.10 10.32 10.47
C ALA A 154 18.73 10.41 9.78
N MET A 155 18.33 9.37 9.04
CA MET A 155 17.00 9.29 8.40
C MET A 155 15.88 9.36 9.44
N VAL A 156 16.01 8.60 10.54
CA VAL A 156 15.03 8.62 11.63
C VAL A 156 14.90 10.01 12.25
N ARG A 157 16.02 10.65 12.61
CA ARG A 157 16.02 12.00 13.21
C ARG A 157 15.42 13.05 12.27
N ALA A 158 15.65 12.92 10.97
CA ALA A 158 15.11 13.84 9.98
C ALA A 158 13.60 13.67 9.74
N SER A 159 13.07 12.44 9.91
CA SER A 159 11.68 12.13 9.56
C SER A 159 10.62 12.81 10.46
N GLY A 160 10.95 13.10 11.71
CA GLY A 160 9.97 13.53 12.71
C GLY A 160 8.93 12.46 13.08
N CYS A 161 9.07 11.22 12.59
CA CYS A 161 8.18 10.11 12.87
C CYS A 161 8.45 9.51 14.27
N ALA A 162 7.39 9.13 14.99
CA ALA A 162 7.51 8.36 16.23
C ALA A 162 7.76 6.85 15.99
N THR A 163 7.68 6.41 14.73
CA THR A 163 7.81 5.00 14.33
C THR A 163 8.78 4.87 13.16
N ALA A 164 9.63 3.84 13.19
CA ALA A 164 10.52 3.48 12.09
C ALA A 164 10.36 2.01 11.70
N LYS A 165 10.32 1.72 10.39
CA LYS A 165 10.43 0.36 9.86
C LYS A 165 11.81 0.16 9.24
N VAL A 166 12.55 -0.83 9.74
CA VAL A 166 13.94 -1.09 9.39
C VAL A 166 14.05 -2.33 8.51
N LYS A 167 14.65 -2.18 7.33
CA LYS A 167 14.98 -3.31 6.48
C LYS A 167 16.05 -4.18 7.15
N VAL A 168 15.79 -5.47 7.21
CA VAL A 168 16.72 -6.53 7.67
C VAL A 168 16.74 -7.67 6.65
N ALA A 169 17.65 -8.63 6.80
CA ALA A 169 17.79 -9.76 5.87
C ALA A 169 18.06 -9.33 4.42
N GLU A 170 18.79 -8.22 4.22
CA GLU A 170 19.20 -7.79 2.88
C GLU A 170 20.27 -8.73 2.33
N ALA A 171 20.12 -9.14 1.07
CA ALA A 171 21.10 -10.01 0.42
C ALA A 171 22.50 -9.37 0.44
N GLY A 172 23.48 -10.13 0.93
CA GLY A 172 24.86 -9.66 1.07
C GLY A 172 25.17 -8.91 2.38
N GLN A 173 24.22 -8.84 3.32
CA GLN A 173 24.44 -8.33 4.68
C GLN A 173 24.28 -9.46 5.71
N THR A 174 24.75 -9.19 6.93
CA THR A 174 24.72 -10.15 8.04
C THR A 174 23.73 -9.72 9.13
N LEU A 175 23.37 -10.65 10.03
CA LEU A 175 22.58 -10.32 11.22
C LEU A 175 23.26 -9.26 12.10
N ALA A 176 24.60 -9.21 12.12
CA ALA A 176 25.31 -8.17 12.86
C ALA A 176 25.08 -6.76 12.27
N ASP A 177 25.00 -6.64 10.94
CA ASP A 177 24.67 -5.39 10.27
C ASP A 177 23.25 -4.94 10.58
N ASP A 178 22.32 -5.90 10.61
CA ASP A 178 20.92 -5.68 10.98
C ASP A 178 20.78 -5.22 12.44
N LEU A 179 21.45 -5.90 13.37
CA LEU A 179 21.47 -5.52 14.79
C LEU A 179 22.01 -4.11 14.99
N ALA A 180 23.13 -3.76 14.37
CA ALA A 180 23.72 -2.42 14.47
C ALA A 180 22.79 -1.34 13.91
N ARG A 181 22.11 -1.63 12.80
CA ARG A 181 21.12 -0.71 12.20
C ARG A 181 19.93 -0.49 13.12
N VAL A 182 19.36 -1.56 13.67
CA VAL A 182 18.18 -1.51 14.54
C VAL A 182 18.51 -0.83 15.87
N GLU A 183 19.70 -1.06 16.43
CA GLU A 183 20.22 -0.35 17.60
C GLU A 183 20.27 1.17 17.36
N ALA A 184 20.91 1.59 16.27
CA ALA A 184 21.03 3.01 15.93
C ALA A 184 19.67 3.68 15.69
N VAL A 185 18.70 2.94 15.13
CA VAL A 185 17.31 3.41 14.95
C VAL A 185 16.59 3.54 16.29
N ARG A 186 16.73 2.55 17.19
CA ARG A 186 16.19 2.60 18.55
C ARG A 186 16.73 3.80 19.32
N ASP A 187 18.04 4.03 19.27
CA ASP A 187 18.68 5.18 19.92
C ASP A 187 18.23 6.53 19.33
N ALA A 188 17.98 6.57 18.02
CA ALA A 188 17.50 7.77 17.34
C ALA A 188 16.04 8.12 17.70
N LEU A 189 15.17 7.11 17.81
CA LEU A 189 13.77 7.28 18.22
C LEU A 189 13.60 7.52 19.72
N GLY A 190 14.53 6.99 20.52
CA GLY A 190 14.43 6.97 21.98
C GLY A 190 13.46 5.90 22.50
N PRO A 191 13.24 5.87 23.83
CA PRO A 191 12.48 4.81 24.49
C PRO A 191 10.98 4.81 24.18
N GLY A 192 10.42 5.96 23.81
CA GLY A 192 9.00 6.09 23.48
C GLY A 192 8.64 5.70 22.03
N GLY A 193 9.63 5.64 21.14
CA GLY A 193 9.38 5.34 19.73
C GLY A 193 9.12 3.86 19.46
N LYS A 194 8.53 3.58 18.30
CA LYS A 194 8.20 2.22 17.85
C LYS A 194 9.14 1.76 16.74
N VAL A 195 9.72 0.58 16.91
CA VAL A 195 10.66 0.00 15.94
C VAL A 195 10.02 -1.25 15.34
N ARG A 196 9.99 -1.33 14.02
CA ARG A 196 9.56 -2.52 13.27
C ARG A 196 10.72 -2.99 12.42
N VAL A 197 10.76 -4.28 12.11
CA VAL A 197 11.72 -4.83 11.15
C VAL A 197 10.98 -5.51 10.00
N ASP A 198 11.55 -5.46 8.79
CA ASP A 198 10.99 -6.06 7.58
C ASP A 198 12.04 -6.94 6.90
N ALA A 199 11.80 -8.25 6.87
CA ALA A 199 12.71 -9.22 6.27
C ALA A 199 12.36 -9.57 4.82
N ASN A 200 11.16 -9.21 4.34
CA ASN A 200 10.63 -9.58 3.02
C ASN A 200 10.78 -11.09 2.67
N GLY A 201 10.57 -11.94 3.67
CA GLY A 201 10.70 -13.39 3.57
C GLY A 201 12.14 -13.90 3.42
N GLY A 202 13.12 -13.08 3.81
CA GLY A 202 14.54 -13.37 3.62
C GLY A 202 15.14 -14.41 4.56
N TRP A 203 14.40 -14.93 5.53
CA TRP A 203 14.87 -15.96 6.45
C TRP A 203 14.10 -17.27 6.29
N ASP A 204 14.79 -18.39 6.56
CA ASP A 204 14.11 -19.62 6.95
C ASP A 204 13.58 -19.51 8.39
N VAL A 205 12.83 -20.53 8.83
CA VAL A 205 12.17 -20.52 10.14
C VAL A 205 13.16 -20.42 11.31
N ASP A 206 14.28 -21.14 11.26
CA ASP A 206 15.21 -21.19 12.39
C ASP A 206 16.05 -19.93 12.47
N ASP A 207 16.48 -19.41 11.31
CA ASP A 207 17.15 -18.12 11.20
C ASP A 207 16.24 -16.97 11.64
N ALA A 208 14.96 -16.99 11.25
CA ALA A 208 13.99 -15.99 11.69
C ALA A 208 13.83 -16.00 13.22
N VAL A 209 13.65 -17.18 13.84
CA VAL A 209 13.49 -17.29 15.30
C VAL A 209 14.73 -16.80 16.03
N ARG A 210 15.92 -17.12 15.54
CA ARG A 210 17.18 -16.62 16.10
C ARG A 210 17.28 -15.10 15.98
N ALA A 211 17.11 -14.57 14.77
CA ALA A 211 17.21 -13.14 14.49
C ALA A 211 16.21 -12.32 15.30
N ILE A 212 14.94 -12.75 15.34
CA ILE A 212 13.88 -12.06 16.09
C ILE A 212 14.22 -11.99 17.59
N LYS A 213 14.71 -13.08 18.20
CA LYS A 213 15.10 -13.10 19.61
C LYS A 213 16.26 -12.14 19.93
N GLU A 214 17.23 -12.03 19.02
CA GLU A 214 18.32 -11.08 19.19
C GLU A 214 17.87 -9.62 18.98
N LEU A 215 16.98 -9.39 18.01
CA LEU A 215 16.43 -8.06 17.71
C LEU A 215 15.43 -7.57 18.77
N ASP A 216 14.74 -8.47 19.48
CA ASP A 216 13.71 -8.11 20.46
C ASP A 216 14.24 -7.34 21.68
N ARG A 217 15.56 -7.40 21.95
CA ARG A 217 16.20 -6.52 22.95
C ARG A 217 16.00 -5.02 22.65
N PHE A 218 15.64 -4.68 21.41
CA PHE A 218 15.30 -3.32 20.98
C PHE A 218 13.79 -3.01 21.04
N ALA A 219 12.99 -3.86 21.69
CA ALA A 219 11.55 -3.74 21.89
C ALA A 219 10.81 -3.51 20.56
N LEU A 220 10.73 -4.55 19.75
CA LEU A 220 10.06 -4.49 18.45
C LEU A 220 8.55 -4.34 18.62
N GLU A 221 7.93 -3.50 17.81
CA GLU A 221 6.46 -3.41 17.70
C GLU A 221 5.91 -4.62 16.93
N TYR A 222 6.59 -5.03 15.85
CA TYR A 222 6.35 -6.27 15.13
C TYR A 222 7.51 -6.60 14.18
N VAL A 223 7.53 -7.84 13.70
CA VAL A 223 8.37 -8.31 12.57
C VAL A 223 7.50 -8.56 11.33
N GLU A 224 7.82 -7.88 10.23
CA GLU A 224 7.11 -7.99 8.95
C GLU A 224 7.75 -9.06 8.07
N GLN A 225 6.90 -9.99 7.61
CA GLN A 225 7.21 -11.09 6.72
C GLN A 225 8.59 -11.74 7.00
N PRO A 226 8.80 -12.39 8.16
CA PRO A 226 10.08 -13.03 8.46
C PRO A 226 10.46 -14.12 7.45
N CYS A 227 9.49 -14.91 6.98
CA CYS A 227 9.69 -16.04 6.07
C CYS A 227 8.81 -15.92 4.80
N ALA A 228 9.14 -16.70 3.77
CA ALA A 228 8.50 -16.61 2.47
C ALA A 228 7.06 -17.15 2.46
N THR A 229 6.78 -18.22 3.18
CA THR A 229 5.50 -18.94 3.12
C THR A 229 4.65 -18.81 4.37
N LEU A 230 3.34 -19.02 4.22
CA LEU A 230 2.39 -18.91 5.31
C LEU A 230 2.65 -19.91 6.45
N ASP A 231 3.00 -21.15 6.08
CA ASP A 231 3.30 -22.21 7.05
C ASP A 231 4.54 -21.89 7.87
N GLU A 232 5.55 -21.28 7.25
CA GLU A 232 6.75 -20.82 7.94
C GLU A 232 6.44 -19.68 8.90
N LEU A 233 5.63 -18.69 8.48
CA LEU A 233 5.16 -17.62 9.36
C LEU A 233 4.45 -18.18 10.60
N ALA A 234 3.56 -19.15 10.42
CA ALA A 234 2.87 -19.81 11.53
C ALA A 234 3.83 -20.55 12.48
N ARG A 235 4.91 -21.16 11.95
CA ARG A 235 5.95 -21.81 12.77
C ARG A 235 6.78 -20.80 13.54
N VAL A 236 7.15 -19.68 12.93
CA VAL A 236 7.88 -18.58 13.59
C VAL A 236 7.03 -17.98 14.71
N ARG A 237 5.78 -17.62 14.41
CA ARG A 237 4.85 -16.99 15.38
C ARG A 237 4.63 -17.83 16.64
N ARG A 238 4.70 -19.17 16.55
CA ARG A 238 4.61 -20.06 17.73
C ARG A 238 5.87 -20.10 18.61
N ARG A 239 6.99 -19.52 18.15
CA ARG A 239 8.32 -19.63 18.77
C ARG A 239 8.91 -18.30 19.22
N VAL A 240 8.19 -17.19 19.01
CA VAL A 240 8.60 -15.82 19.36
C VAL A 240 7.45 -15.08 20.03
N ASP A 241 7.79 -14.12 20.91
CA ASP A 241 6.80 -13.28 21.58
C ASP A 241 6.50 -11.98 20.80
N VAL A 242 7.37 -11.61 19.86
CA VAL A 242 7.19 -10.44 18.97
C VAL A 242 6.04 -10.70 17.99
N PRO A 243 5.06 -9.79 17.84
CA PRO A 243 3.99 -9.94 16.86
C PRO A 243 4.51 -10.10 15.44
N VAL A 244 3.89 -10.99 14.66
CA VAL A 244 4.25 -11.24 13.26
C VAL A 244 3.25 -10.54 12.33
N ALA A 245 3.74 -9.71 11.43
CA ALA A 245 2.95 -9.08 10.38
C ALA A 245 3.16 -9.80 9.04
N ALA A 246 2.09 -10.03 8.28
CA ALA A 246 2.14 -10.61 6.93
C ALA A 246 1.97 -9.52 5.87
N ASP A 247 2.86 -9.49 4.86
CA ASP A 247 2.76 -8.63 3.65
C ASP A 247 2.62 -9.48 2.40
N GLU A 248 3.72 -10.11 1.94
CA GLU A 248 3.74 -10.99 0.76
C GLU A 248 2.65 -12.05 0.83
N SER A 249 2.47 -12.68 2.00
CA SER A 249 1.46 -13.72 2.21
C SER A 249 0.01 -13.21 2.20
N ILE A 250 -0.22 -11.90 2.17
CA ILE A 250 -1.54 -11.29 1.94
C ILE A 250 -1.65 -10.88 0.47
N ARG A 251 -0.71 -10.08 -0.03
CA ARG A 251 -0.84 -9.44 -1.35
C ARG A 251 -0.59 -10.36 -2.56
N ARG A 252 0.04 -11.51 -2.34
CA ARG A 252 0.26 -12.55 -3.37
C ARG A 252 -0.59 -13.80 -3.15
N ALA A 253 -1.37 -13.87 -2.08
CA ALA A 253 -2.20 -15.04 -1.83
C ALA A 253 -3.36 -15.10 -2.82
N GLU A 254 -3.63 -16.32 -3.30
CA GLU A 254 -4.88 -16.64 -4.01
C GLU A 254 -6.09 -16.39 -3.10
N ASP A 255 -5.92 -16.60 -1.79
CA ASP A 255 -6.92 -16.34 -0.76
C ASP A 255 -6.28 -15.68 0.48
N PRO A 256 -6.35 -14.35 0.60
CA PRO A 256 -5.87 -13.59 1.76
C PRO A 256 -6.50 -14.02 3.10
N LEU A 257 -7.64 -14.70 3.09
CA LEU A 257 -8.34 -15.17 4.29
C LEU A 257 -7.63 -16.34 4.97
N LYS A 258 -6.82 -17.08 4.21
CA LYS A 258 -6.01 -18.18 4.74
C LYS A 258 -5.04 -17.73 5.82
N VAL A 259 -4.62 -16.46 5.84
CA VAL A 259 -3.66 -15.94 6.82
C VAL A 259 -4.18 -16.07 8.25
N ARG A 260 -5.43 -15.66 8.47
CA ARG A 260 -6.07 -15.79 9.77
C ARG A 260 -6.33 -17.25 10.12
N ALA A 261 -6.85 -18.04 9.17
CA ALA A 261 -7.15 -19.45 9.39
C ALA A 261 -5.90 -20.27 9.77
N ALA A 262 -4.74 -19.94 9.19
CA ALA A 262 -3.47 -20.58 9.50
C ALA A 262 -2.83 -20.13 10.83
N GLY A 263 -3.40 -19.10 11.49
CA GLY A 263 -2.83 -18.51 12.70
C GLY A 263 -1.41 -17.98 12.49
N ALA A 264 -1.14 -17.47 11.27
CA ALA A 264 0.20 -17.19 10.79
C ALA A 264 0.69 -15.76 11.06
N ALA A 265 -0.23 -14.83 11.35
CA ALA A 265 0.09 -13.44 11.60
C ALA A 265 -0.86 -12.82 12.64
N ASP A 266 -0.36 -11.81 13.32
CA ASP A 266 -1.09 -10.94 14.25
C ASP A 266 -1.58 -9.67 13.53
N ILE A 267 -0.88 -9.27 12.45
CA ILE A 267 -1.09 -8.00 11.75
C ILE A 267 -1.12 -8.24 10.24
N ALA A 268 -2.04 -7.56 9.55
CA ALA A 268 -2.14 -7.55 8.10
C ALA A 268 -1.50 -6.28 7.51
N VAL A 269 -0.43 -6.43 6.73
CA VAL A 269 0.11 -5.32 5.92
C VAL A 269 -0.66 -5.28 4.61
N VAL A 270 -1.20 -4.10 4.28
CA VAL A 270 -1.98 -3.91 3.05
C VAL A 270 -1.38 -2.82 2.18
N LYS A 271 -1.23 -3.13 0.89
CA LYS A 271 -0.67 -2.25 -0.14
C LYS A 271 -1.67 -2.12 -1.28
N VAL A 272 -2.04 -0.89 -1.63
CA VAL A 272 -3.22 -0.63 -2.45
C VAL A 272 -3.08 -1.14 -3.90
N GLN A 273 -1.92 -0.92 -4.55
CA GLN A 273 -1.70 -1.39 -5.92
C GLN A 273 -1.69 -2.93 -6.01
N PRO A 274 -0.89 -3.66 -5.19
CA PRO A 274 -0.93 -5.13 -5.16
C PRO A 274 -2.30 -5.75 -4.88
N LEU A 275 -3.17 -5.05 -4.13
CA LEU A 275 -4.50 -5.54 -3.75
C LEU A 275 -5.61 -5.13 -4.72
N GLY A 276 -5.34 -4.32 -5.74
CA GLY A 276 -6.34 -3.98 -6.74
C GLY A 276 -7.18 -2.74 -6.43
N GLY A 277 -6.65 -1.79 -5.65
CA GLY A 277 -7.34 -0.55 -5.32
C GLY A 277 -7.85 -0.47 -3.88
N VAL A 278 -8.30 0.71 -3.48
CA VAL A 278 -8.81 1.04 -2.15
C VAL A 278 -10.02 0.17 -1.81
N ALA A 279 -10.96 -0.01 -2.74
CA ALA A 279 -12.15 -0.81 -2.45
C ALA A 279 -11.82 -2.28 -2.19
N SER A 280 -10.92 -2.83 -3.01
CA SER A 280 -10.47 -4.21 -2.88
C SER A 280 -9.70 -4.40 -1.57
N ALA A 281 -8.78 -3.48 -1.27
CA ALA A 281 -8.04 -3.50 -0.02
C ALA A 281 -8.95 -3.40 1.21
N LEU A 282 -10.01 -2.59 1.19
CA LEU A 282 -10.99 -2.52 2.30
C LEU A 282 -11.71 -3.86 2.52
N ARG A 283 -12.11 -4.55 1.44
CA ARG A 283 -12.72 -5.89 1.54
C ARG A 283 -11.72 -6.92 2.10
N VAL A 284 -10.46 -6.86 1.67
CA VAL A 284 -9.40 -7.72 2.19
C VAL A 284 -9.20 -7.47 3.68
N VAL A 285 -9.11 -6.22 4.13
CA VAL A 285 -8.97 -5.88 5.56
C VAL A 285 -10.16 -6.41 6.37
N GLU A 286 -11.40 -6.16 5.92
CA GLU A 286 -12.60 -6.66 6.60
C GLU A 286 -12.57 -8.19 6.73
N ALA A 287 -12.30 -8.88 5.63
CA ALA A 287 -12.40 -10.32 5.57
C ALA A 287 -11.21 -11.01 6.28
N CYS A 288 -10.00 -10.44 6.24
CA CYS A 288 -8.86 -10.90 7.03
C CYS A 288 -9.18 -10.83 8.53
N GLY A 289 -9.86 -9.77 9.00
CA GLY A 289 -10.27 -9.62 10.40
C GLY A 289 -9.11 -9.56 11.40
N LEU A 290 -7.93 -9.13 10.94
CA LEU A 290 -6.76 -8.83 11.75
C LEU A 290 -6.57 -7.30 11.80
N PRO A 291 -5.92 -6.74 12.84
CA PRO A 291 -5.40 -5.38 12.80
C PRO A 291 -4.61 -5.13 11.52
N ALA A 292 -4.93 -4.05 10.81
CA ALA A 292 -4.30 -3.72 9.54
C ALA A 292 -3.35 -2.53 9.65
N VAL A 293 -2.28 -2.55 8.86
CA VAL A 293 -1.37 -1.43 8.64
C VAL A 293 -1.22 -1.19 7.13
N VAL A 294 -1.45 0.05 6.70
CA VAL A 294 -1.28 0.42 5.29
C VAL A 294 0.20 0.71 5.02
N SER A 295 0.72 0.21 3.91
CA SER A 295 2.07 0.51 3.43
C SER A 295 2.05 0.87 1.95
N SER A 296 3.05 1.63 1.52
CA SER A 296 3.30 1.93 0.11
C SER A 296 4.07 0.78 -0.57
N ALA A 297 4.08 0.79 -1.89
CA ALA A 297 5.00 0.07 -2.76
C ALA A 297 5.99 1.04 -3.45
N VAL A 298 6.38 2.11 -2.73
CA VAL A 298 7.31 3.16 -3.20
C VAL A 298 6.83 3.81 -4.49
N GLU A 299 5.58 4.26 -4.47
CA GLU A 299 4.95 5.06 -5.51
C GLU A 299 5.48 6.49 -5.57
N THR A 300 5.12 7.21 -6.64
CA THR A 300 5.14 8.69 -6.64
C THR A 300 4.01 9.23 -5.74
N SER A 301 3.87 10.54 -5.59
CA SER A 301 2.71 11.10 -4.89
C SER A 301 1.36 10.63 -5.45
N VAL A 302 1.27 10.36 -6.76
CA VAL A 302 0.03 9.90 -7.41
C VAL A 302 -0.41 8.54 -6.85
N GLY A 303 0.47 7.54 -6.86
CA GLY A 303 0.15 6.24 -6.29
C GLY A 303 0.09 6.25 -4.75
N LEU A 304 0.89 7.08 -4.09
CA LEU A 304 0.87 7.22 -2.63
C LEU A 304 -0.47 7.77 -2.13
N ALA A 305 -1.13 8.64 -2.91
CA ALA A 305 -2.45 9.16 -2.61
C ALA A 305 -3.53 8.06 -2.49
N ALA A 306 -3.42 6.98 -3.28
CA ALA A 306 -4.33 5.84 -3.15
C ALA A 306 -4.09 5.07 -1.83
N GLY A 307 -2.84 4.91 -1.41
CA GLY A 307 -2.50 4.36 -0.10
C GLY A 307 -3.00 5.24 1.05
N LEU A 308 -2.86 6.55 0.90
CA LEU A 308 -3.36 7.55 1.85
C LEU A 308 -4.89 7.54 1.94
N ALA A 309 -5.59 7.40 0.81
CA ALA A 309 -7.05 7.27 0.76
C ALA A 309 -7.53 6.00 1.46
N LEU A 310 -6.86 4.86 1.27
CA LEU A 310 -7.14 3.63 2.02
C LEU A 310 -6.96 3.86 3.53
N ALA A 311 -5.82 4.40 3.95
CA ALA A 311 -5.55 4.69 5.36
C ALA A 311 -6.59 5.66 5.94
N ALA A 312 -7.06 6.63 5.17
CA ALA A 312 -8.06 7.59 5.60
C ALA A 312 -9.50 7.02 5.66
N ALA A 313 -9.78 5.93 4.94
CA ALA A 313 -11.09 5.27 4.91
C ALA A 313 -11.25 4.17 5.98
N LEU A 314 -10.14 3.61 6.49
CA LEU A 314 -10.19 2.56 7.51
C LEU A 314 -10.88 3.01 8.81
N PRO A 315 -11.54 2.14 9.58
CA PRO A 315 -12.15 2.50 10.86
C PRO A 315 -11.15 3.05 11.88
N GLU A 316 -10.00 2.39 11.99
CA GLU A 316 -8.94 2.71 12.92
C GLU A 316 -7.58 2.50 12.25
N LEU A 317 -6.56 3.15 12.81
CA LEU A 317 -5.16 3.00 12.42
C LEU A 317 -4.35 2.72 13.70
N PRO A 318 -4.35 1.47 14.21
CA PRO A 318 -3.60 1.12 15.42
C PRO A 318 -2.08 1.25 15.23
N TYR A 319 -1.63 1.28 13.98
CA TYR A 319 -0.24 1.37 13.58
C TYR A 319 -0.03 2.58 12.66
N ALA A 320 1.06 3.31 12.85
CA ALA A 320 1.53 4.30 11.86
C ALA A 320 1.72 3.64 10.48
N CYS A 321 1.29 4.29 9.40
CA CYS A 321 1.30 3.72 8.06
C CYS A 321 2.67 3.84 7.38
N GLY A 322 3.05 2.84 6.60
CA GLY A 322 4.28 2.81 5.79
C GLY A 322 4.17 3.66 4.52
N LEU A 323 3.68 4.90 4.64
CA LEU A 323 3.48 5.83 3.53
C LEU A 323 4.57 6.92 3.48
N GLY A 324 5.47 7.00 4.47
CA GLY A 324 6.64 7.88 4.45
C GLY A 324 7.76 7.36 3.55
N THR A 325 7.49 7.20 2.25
CA THR A 325 8.45 6.67 1.26
C THR A 325 8.89 7.67 0.21
N MET A 326 8.35 8.89 0.20
CA MET A 326 8.78 9.93 -0.74
C MET A 326 10.26 10.27 -0.59
N SER A 327 10.81 10.18 0.63
CA SER A 327 12.23 10.36 0.92
C SER A 327 13.15 9.33 0.25
N LEU A 328 12.61 8.27 -0.35
CA LEU A 328 13.37 7.26 -1.10
C LEU A 328 13.57 7.61 -2.59
N LEU A 329 12.81 8.58 -3.11
CA LEU A 329 12.87 9.01 -4.50
C LEU A 329 13.67 10.32 -4.62
N ALA A 330 14.41 10.47 -5.71
CA ALA A 330 15.21 11.68 -5.98
C ALA A 330 14.35 12.89 -6.40
N GLY A 331 13.06 12.68 -6.65
CA GLY A 331 12.09 13.70 -6.99
C GLY A 331 10.69 13.09 -7.10
N ASP A 332 9.77 13.87 -7.63
CA ASP A 332 8.36 13.50 -7.76
C ASP A 332 7.76 14.13 -9.02
N VAL A 333 6.55 13.71 -9.39
CA VAL A 333 5.80 14.17 -10.58
C VAL A 333 4.80 15.30 -10.27
N VAL A 334 4.91 15.89 -9.08
CA VAL A 334 4.02 16.94 -8.57
C VAL A 334 4.86 18.06 -7.96
N ALA A 335 4.36 19.30 -8.00
CA ALA A 335 5.07 20.45 -7.42
C ALA A 335 5.04 20.46 -5.88
N ASP A 336 3.99 19.90 -5.28
CA ASP A 336 3.80 19.78 -3.81
C ASP A 336 3.67 18.29 -3.43
N PRO A 337 4.80 17.58 -3.19
CA PRO A 337 4.83 16.16 -2.86
C PRO A 337 4.05 15.80 -1.59
N LEU A 338 3.47 14.60 -1.56
CA LEU A 338 2.94 13.97 -0.36
C LEU A 338 4.10 13.48 0.53
N ALA A 339 4.90 14.43 1.02
CA ALA A 339 5.96 14.19 1.98
C ALA A 339 5.44 14.32 3.42
N GLU A 340 5.97 13.49 4.32
CA GLU A 340 5.60 13.53 5.72
C GLU A 340 6.09 14.81 6.41
N GLU A 341 5.21 15.41 7.22
CA GLU A 341 5.53 16.54 8.09
C GLU A 341 5.25 16.13 9.53
N GLN A 342 6.27 16.11 10.39
CA GLN A 342 6.11 15.76 11.81
C GLN A 342 5.43 14.39 12.03
N GLY A 343 5.79 13.40 11.20
CA GLY A 343 5.29 12.03 11.34
C GLY A 343 3.86 11.81 10.84
N VAL A 344 3.30 12.74 10.08
CA VAL A 344 1.96 12.60 9.50
C VAL A 344 1.90 13.01 8.03
N LEU A 345 0.91 12.47 7.31
CA LEU A 345 0.50 12.93 5.98
C LEU A 345 -0.90 13.55 6.05
N ARG A 346 -1.10 14.68 5.38
CA ARG A 346 -2.42 15.30 5.20
C ARG A 346 -3.14 14.64 4.02
N VAL A 347 -4.38 14.22 4.24
CA VAL A 347 -5.20 13.56 3.23
C VAL A 347 -5.61 14.60 2.18
N ARG A 348 -4.99 14.52 1.01
CA ARG A 348 -5.30 15.33 -0.16
C ARG A 348 -5.03 14.55 -1.44
N ARG A 349 -5.67 14.97 -2.53
CA ARG A 349 -5.38 14.48 -3.86
C ARG A 349 -4.28 15.37 -4.47
N PRO A 350 -3.14 14.81 -4.90
CA PRO A 350 -2.12 15.60 -5.55
C PRO A 350 -2.49 15.89 -7.01
N GLU A 351 -2.01 17.01 -7.52
CA GLU A 351 -2.09 17.38 -8.93
C GLU A 351 -0.72 17.15 -9.58
N VAL A 352 -0.71 16.46 -10.72
CA VAL A 352 0.51 16.29 -11.53
C VAL A 352 0.91 17.65 -12.07
N ASP A 353 2.18 17.98 -11.91
CA ASP A 353 2.78 19.20 -12.42
C ASP A 353 3.58 18.85 -13.68
N GLU A 354 3.29 19.52 -14.79
CA GLU A 354 3.92 19.19 -16.09
C GLU A 354 5.44 19.39 -16.07
N ASP A 355 5.92 20.43 -15.40
CA ASP A 355 7.36 20.71 -15.29
C ASP A 355 8.08 19.71 -14.39
N ALA A 356 7.41 19.20 -13.34
CA ALA A 356 7.93 18.14 -12.48
C ALA A 356 7.96 16.80 -13.23
N LEU A 357 6.87 16.44 -13.91
CA LEU A 357 6.78 15.20 -14.68
C LEU A 357 7.79 15.18 -15.83
N ALA A 358 7.93 16.27 -16.60
CA ALA A 358 8.86 16.36 -17.73
C ALA A 358 10.32 16.06 -17.36
N ARG A 359 10.73 16.26 -16.10
CA ARG A 359 12.09 15.93 -15.62
C ARG A 359 12.35 14.43 -15.52
N PHE A 360 11.30 13.64 -15.37
CA PHE A 360 11.38 12.20 -15.13
C PHE A 360 10.65 11.38 -16.20
N GLU A 361 9.97 12.05 -17.13
CA GLU A 361 9.29 11.41 -18.23
C GLU A 361 10.27 10.72 -19.18
N ILE A 362 9.88 9.52 -19.62
CA ILE A 362 10.62 8.74 -20.59
C ILE A 362 9.68 8.20 -21.67
N GLU A 363 10.20 7.99 -22.88
CA GLU A 363 9.51 7.16 -23.86
C GLU A 363 9.81 5.69 -23.58
N SER A 364 8.78 4.87 -23.35
CA SER A 364 8.95 3.42 -23.17
C SER A 364 7.77 2.61 -23.73
N PRO A 365 7.89 2.13 -24.98
CA PRO A 365 6.92 1.20 -25.55
C PRO A 365 6.80 -0.12 -24.77
N GLU A 366 7.83 -0.50 -24.01
CA GLU A 366 7.82 -1.68 -23.15
C GLU A 366 6.84 -1.54 -21.98
N TRP A 367 6.80 -0.36 -21.34
CA TRP A 367 5.84 -0.08 -20.28
C TRP A 367 4.40 -0.10 -20.80
N ILE A 368 4.15 0.42 -22.01
CA ILE A 368 2.84 0.35 -22.65
C ILE A 368 2.42 -1.11 -22.89
N ARG A 369 3.28 -1.92 -23.53
CA ARG A 369 3.02 -3.36 -23.73
C ARG A 369 2.79 -4.10 -22.42
N ARG A 370 3.52 -3.73 -21.37
CA ARG A 370 3.37 -4.33 -20.04
C ARG A 370 2.01 -4.01 -19.43
N MET A 371 1.53 -2.79 -19.58
CA MET A 371 0.18 -2.39 -19.16
C MET A 371 -0.90 -3.10 -19.97
N GLU A 372 -0.74 -3.18 -21.30
CA GLU A 372 -1.66 -3.91 -22.18
C GLU A 372 -1.73 -5.40 -21.81
N GLY A 373 -0.58 -6.03 -21.54
CA GLY A 373 -0.53 -7.41 -21.07
C GLY A 373 -1.19 -7.62 -19.73
N ALA A 374 -1.20 -6.62 -18.84
CA ALA A 374 -1.93 -6.66 -17.57
C ALA A 374 -3.45 -6.49 -17.74
N ALA A 375 -3.91 -5.99 -18.88
CA ALA A 375 -5.33 -5.82 -19.21
C ALA A 375 -5.93 -7.02 -19.96
N ALA A 376 -5.08 -7.90 -20.50
CA ALA A 376 -5.46 -9.14 -21.20
C ALA A 376 -5.76 -10.27 -20.21
#